data_AF-A0A7K3DTG2-F1
#
_entry.id   AF-A0A7K3DTG2-F1
#
_cell.length_a   1.000
_cell.length_b   1.000
_cell.length_c   1.000
_cell.angle_alpha   90.00
_cell.angle_beta   90.00
_cell.angle_gamma   90.00
#
_symmetry.space_group_name_H-M   'P 1'
#
loop_
_entity.id
_entity.type
_entity.pdbx_description
1 polymer ?
#
loop_
_entity_poly.entity_id
_entity_poly.type
_entity_poly.pdbx_seq_one_letter_code
_entity_poly.pdbx_strand_id
1 'polypeptide(L)'
;MQMVEWTGKPAYQQVADALRGRIAKGEFAKDGKLPSIADLIDEYGVTVTPVREAIRQLKTDGLVVSHQGKGAFLTPDAAEAAKRTDPMAAIAELRDEVGQLRTSVSELRDRLARLESQ
;
A
#
# COMPACT_ATOMS: atom_id res chain seq x y z
N MET A 1 -13.47 -6.07 10.42
CA MET A 1 -14.20 -4.98 9.76
C MET A 1 -13.32 -3.75 9.82
N GLN A 2 -12.66 -3.41 8.71
CA GLN A 2 -11.85 -2.18 8.62
C GLN A 2 -12.77 -1.09 8.06
N MET A 3 -13.42 -0.34 8.95
CA MET A 3 -14.29 0.74 8.50
C MET A 3 -13.44 1.85 7.89
N VAL A 4 -13.74 2.25 6.66
CA VAL A 4 -13.06 3.37 6.01
C VAL A 4 -13.29 4.64 6.84
N GLU A 5 -12.22 5.21 7.42
CA GLU A 5 -12.32 6.43 8.22
C GLU A 5 -12.65 7.63 7.32
N TRP A 6 -13.54 8.52 7.76
CA TRP A 6 -13.89 9.74 7.02
C TRP A 6 -12.75 10.77 7.14
N THR A 7 -11.66 10.51 6.43
CA THR A 7 -10.42 11.31 6.42
C THR A 7 -10.44 12.47 5.42
N GLY A 8 -11.56 12.72 4.75
CA GLY A 8 -11.69 13.68 3.64
C GLY A 8 -11.23 13.14 2.28
N LYS A 9 -10.59 11.96 2.23
CA LYS A 9 -10.32 11.23 0.98
C LYS A 9 -11.58 10.49 0.50
N PRO A 10 -11.86 10.46 -0.82
CA PRO A 10 -12.95 9.66 -1.39
C PRO A 10 -12.86 8.18 -0.99
N ALA A 11 -13.98 7.56 -0.64
CA ALA A 11 -14.02 6.17 -0.16
C ALA A 11 -13.34 5.17 -1.12
N TYR A 12 -13.45 5.38 -2.44
CA TYR A 12 -12.80 4.51 -3.43
C TYR A 12 -11.26 4.57 -3.34
N GLN A 13 -10.70 5.75 -3.05
CA GLN A 13 -9.24 5.90 -2.90
C GLN A 13 -8.76 5.20 -1.64
N GLN A 14 -9.51 5.29 -0.56
CA GLN A 14 -9.16 4.61 0.69
C GLN A 14 -9.17 3.08 0.53
N VAL A 15 -10.18 2.54 -0.17
CA VAL A 15 -10.23 1.11 -0.51
C VAL A 15 -9.08 0.72 -1.44
N ALA A 16 -8.75 1.55 -2.45
CA ALA A 16 -7.64 1.30 -3.35
C ALA A 16 -6.29 1.30 -2.62
N ASP A 17 -6.06 2.30 -1.75
CA ASP A 17 -4.85 2.42 -0.93
C ASP A 17 -4.70 1.22 0.01
N ALA A 18 -5.78 0.81 0.70
CA ALA A 18 -5.78 -0.35 1.57
C ALA A 18 -5.46 -1.64 0.80
N LEU A 19 -6.09 -1.85 -0.36
CA LEU A 19 -5.80 -3.01 -1.21
C LEU A 19 -4.36 -2.96 -1.72
N ARG A 20 -3.84 -1.81 -2.16
CA ARG A 20 -2.44 -1.64 -2.60
C ARG A 20 -1.45 -2.09 -1.52
N GLY A 21 -1.66 -1.64 -0.28
CA GLY A 21 -0.81 -2.05 0.84
C GLY A 21 -0.84 -3.56 1.10
N ARG A 22 -2.02 -4.19 1.01
CA ARG A 22 -2.16 -5.66 1.14
C ARG A 22 -1.48 -6.41 0.00
N ILE A 23 -1.53 -5.87 -1.23
CA ILE A 23 -0.85 -6.43 -2.41
C ILE A 23 0.67 -6.34 -2.20
N ALA A 24 1.18 -5.19 -1.77
CA ALA A 24 2.59 -4.96 -1.52
C ALA A 24 3.17 -5.92 -0.45
N LYS A 25 2.35 -6.27 0.55
CA LYS A 25 2.68 -7.24 1.60
C LYS A 25 2.55 -8.71 1.18
N GLY A 26 1.96 -8.98 0.01
CA GLY A 26 1.73 -10.35 -0.48
C GLY A 26 0.65 -11.10 0.31
N GLU A 27 -0.34 -10.39 0.86
CA GLU A 27 -1.39 -10.99 1.72
C GLU A 27 -2.46 -11.77 0.95
N PHE A 28 -2.50 -11.66 -0.38
CA PHE A 28 -3.46 -12.39 -1.21
C PHE A 28 -2.97 -13.81 -1.51
N ALA A 29 -3.91 -14.73 -1.68
CA ALA A 29 -3.62 -16.15 -1.91
C ALA A 29 -2.76 -16.38 -3.16
N LYS A 30 -2.06 -17.52 -3.23
CA LYS A 30 -1.13 -17.87 -4.32
C LYS A 30 -1.78 -17.90 -5.71
N ASP A 31 -3.09 -18.08 -5.78
CA ASP A 31 -3.88 -17.99 -7.01
C ASP A 31 -4.11 -16.54 -7.47
N GLY A 32 -3.67 -15.55 -6.68
CA GLY A 32 -3.72 -14.13 -6.98
C GLY A 32 -5.14 -13.58 -6.97
N LYS A 33 -6.14 -14.32 -6.49
CA LYS A 33 -7.53 -13.89 -6.60
C LYS A 33 -7.85 -12.83 -5.55
N LEU A 34 -8.42 -11.71 -5.97
CA LEU A 34 -8.96 -10.71 -5.05
C LEU A 34 -10.25 -11.21 -4.39
N PRO A 35 -10.55 -10.78 -3.16
CA PRO A 35 -11.86 -10.97 -2.55
C PRO A 35 -12.97 -10.47 -3.47
N SER A 36 -14.16 -11.07 -3.37
CA SER A 36 -15.28 -10.65 -4.19
C SER A 36 -15.72 -9.24 -3.83
N ILE A 37 -16.45 -8.57 -4.73
CA ILE A 37 -17.01 -7.25 -4.44
C ILE A 37 -17.88 -7.28 -3.17
N ALA A 38 -18.62 -8.37 -2.94
CA ALA A 38 -19.43 -8.53 -1.74
C ALA A 38 -18.56 -8.61 -0.48
N ASP A 39 -17.48 -9.41 -0.51
CA ASP A 39 -16.54 -9.51 0.61
C ASP A 39 -15.89 -8.15 0.92
N LEU A 40 -15.53 -7.39 -0.12
CA LEU A 40 -14.92 -6.06 0.04
C LEU A 40 -15.93 -5.04 0.60
N ILE A 41 -17.21 -5.12 0.20
CA ILE A 41 -18.28 -4.29 0.77
C ILE A 41 -18.39 -4.54 2.28
N ASP A 42 -18.44 -5.81 2.68
CA ASP A 42 -18.58 -6.21 4.09
C ASP A 42 -17.31 -5.90 4.90
N GLU A 43 -16.12 -6.09 4.30
CA GLU A 43 -14.83 -5.84 4.95
C GLU A 43 -14.61 -4.35 5.24
N TYR A 44 -14.89 -3.51 4.24
CA TYR A 44 -14.59 -2.07 4.27
C TYR A 44 -15.78 -1.20 4.69
N GLY A 45 -16.99 -1.76 4.77
CA GLY A 45 -18.21 -1.03 5.17
C GLY A 45 -18.62 0.05 4.16
N VAL A 46 -18.36 -0.17 2.87
CA VAL A 46 -18.63 0.79 1.79
C VAL A 46 -19.68 0.25 0.81
N THR A 47 -20.26 1.13 -0.02
CA THR A 47 -21.16 0.67 -1.08
C THR A 47 -20.39 0.06 -2.27
N VAL A 48 -21.12 -0.59 -3.19
CA VAL A 48 -20.54 -1.23 -4.38
C VAL A 48 -19.75 -0.27 -5.28
N THR A 49 -20.14 1.00 -5.35
CA THR A 49 -19.55 1.98 -6.27
C THR A 49 -18.10 2.29 -5.90
N PRO A 50 -17.76 2.68 -4.65
CA PRO A 50 -16.37 2.81 -4.20
C PRO A 50 -15.51 1.58 -4.46
N VAL A 51 -16.03 0.37 -4.21
CA VAL A 51 -15.29 -0.88 -4.44
C VAL A 51 -14.97 -1.07 -5.92
N ARG A 52 -15.95 -0.85 -6.81
CA ARG A 52 -15.74 -0.97 -8.26
C ARG A 52 -14.73 0.05 -8.77
N GLU A 53 -14.79 1.30 -8.30
CA GLU A 53 -13.83 2.33 -8.70
C GLU A 53 -12.44 2.04 -8.14
N ALA A 54 -12.31 1.50 -6.93
CA ALA A 54 -11.04 1.06 -6.38
C ALA A 54 -10.41 -0.05 -7.24
N ILE A 55 -11.17 -1.09 -7.59
CA ILE A 55 -10.70 -2.18 -8.47
C ILE A 55 -10.31 -1.64 -9.85
N ARG A 56 -11.09 -0.68 -10.38
CA ARG A 56 -10.78 -0.03 -11.66
C ARG A 56 -9.45 0.73 -11.59
N GLN A 57 -9.21 1.46 -10.50
CA GLN A 57 -7.94 2.14 -10.29
C GLN A 57 -6.77 1.16 -10.20
N LEU A 58 -6.90 0.09 -9.41
CA LEU A 58 -5.87 -0.95 -9.34
C LEU A 58 -5.59 -1.61 -10.70
N LYS A 59 -6.61 -1.70 -11.56
CA LYS A 59 -6.46 -2.19 -12.94
C LYS A 59 -5.68 -1.20 -13.80
N THR A 60 -5.97 0.09 -13.67
CA THR A 60 -5.21 1.16 -14.32
C THR A 60 -3.76 1.19 -13.84
N ASP A 61 -3.51 0.95 -12.55
CA ASP A 61 -2.19 0.84 -11.94
C ASP A 61 -1.44 -0.45 -12.38
N GLY A 62 -2.08 -1.33 -13.16
CA GLY A 62 -1.48 -2.58 -13.66
C GLY A 62 -1.34 -3.68 -12.59
N LEU A 63 -1.96 -3.51 -11.44
CA LEU A 63 -1.87 -4.44 -10.30
C LEU A 63 -2.84 -5.60 -10.41
N VAL A 64 -3.97 -5.38 -11.08
CA VAL A 64 -5.02 -6.40 -11.25
C VAL A 64 -5.52 -6.51 -12.69
N VAL A 65 -5.96 -7.71 -13.04
CA VAL A 65 -6.64 -8.03 -14.30
C VAL A 65 -8.00 -8.68 -13.99
N SER A 66 -9.01 -8.33 -14.79
CA SER A 66 -10.35 -8.90 -14.65
C SER A 66 -10.53 -10.07 -15.60
N HIS A 67 -10.92 -11.23 -15.07
CA HIS A 67 -11.34 -12.38 -15.87
C HIS A 67 -12.87 -12.43 -15.86
N GLN A 68 -13.50 -12.37 -17.04
CA GLN A 68 -14.95 -12.41 -17.18
C GLN A 68 -15.52 -13.65 -16.46
N GLY A 69 -16.54 -13.42 -15.62
CA GLY A 69 -17.21 -14.46 -14.83
C GLY A 69 -16.39 -15.06 -13.68
N LYS A 70 -15.12 -14.70 -13.50
CA LYS A 70 -14.21 -15.32 -12.51
C LYS A 70 -13.69 -14.35 -11.44
N GLY A 71 -13.77 -13.05 -11.68
CA GLY A 71 -13.37 -12.01 -10.73
C GLY A 71 -12.10 -11.25 -11.14
N ALA A 72 -11.49 -10.56 -10.17
CA ALA A 72 -10.23 -9.83 -10.35
C ALA A 72 -9.06 -10.64 -9.79
N PHE A 73 -7.94 -10.61 -10.49
CA PHE A 73 -6.73 -11.36 -10.15
C PHE A 73 -5.51 -10.45 -10.21
N LEU A 74 -4.52 -10.68 -9.37
CA LEU A 74 -3.24 -9.98 -9.38
C LEU A 74 -2.45 -10.29 -10.66
N THR A 75 -1.71 -9.31 -11.15
CA THR A 75 -0.68 -9.52 -12.16
C THR A 75 0.55 -10.21 -11.55
N PRO A 76 1.40 -10.88 -12.38
CA PRO A 76 2.59 -11.57 -11.88
C PRO A 76 3.51 -10.68 -11.04
N ASP A 77 3.62 -9.40 -11.41
CA ASP A 77 4.49 -8.42 -10.74
C ASP A 77 3.71 -7.49 -9.79
N ALA A 78 2.46 -7.83 -9.43
CA ALA A 78 1.58 -6.93 -8.68
C ALA A 78 2.16 -6.49 -7.34
N ALA A 79 2.84 -7.38 -6.60
CA ALA A 79 3.45 -7.05 -5.31
C ALA A 79 4.56 -5.99 -5.46
N GLU A 80 5.47 -6.18 -6.42
CA GLU A 80 6.56 -5.25 -6.70
C GLU A 80 6.07 -3.94 -7.34
N ALA A 81 5.06 -4.00 -8.19
CA ALA A 81 4.40 -2.82 -8.73
C ALA A 81 3.66 -2.03 -7.64
N ALA A 82 2.97 -2.71 -6.72
CA ALA A 82 2.25 -2.08 -5.62
C ALA A 82 3.21 -1.34 -4.67
N LYS A 83 4.36 -1.93 -4.32
CA LYS A 83 5.39 -1.25 -3.51
C LYS A 83 5.83 0.08 -4.13
N ARG A 84 6.04 0.12 -5.45
CA ARG A 84 6.44 1.34 -6.18
C ARG A 84 5.37 2.42 -6.26
N THR A 85 4.09 2.04 -6.10
CA THR A 85 2.94 2.94 -6.34
C THR A 85 2.17 3.23 -5.05
N ASP A 86 2.54 2.61 -3.93
CA ASP A 86 1.91 2.81 -2.63
C ASP A 86 2.50 4.06 -1.93
N PRO A 87 1.70 5.14 -1.76
CA PRO A 87 2.15 6.34 -1.06
C PRO A 87 2.52 6.06 0.41
N MET A 88 1.89 5.08 1.06
CA MET A 88 2.23 4.69 2.42
C MET A 88 3.56 3.95 2.48
N ALA A 89 3.87 3.10 1.49
CA ALA A 89 5.17 2.48 1.35
C ALA A 89 6.26 3.55 1.11
N ALA A 90 6.01 4.51 0.22
CA ALA A 90 6.93 5.63 -0.01
C ALA A 90 7.16 6.47 1.26
N ILE A 91 6.12 6.72 2.06
CA ILE A 91 6.26 7.40 3.36
C ILE A 91 7.06 6.56 4.36
N ALA A 92 6.87 5.24 4.37
CA ALA A 92 7.62 4.34 5.24
C ALA A 92 9.10 4.30 4.85
N GLU A 93 9.43 4.19 3.56
CA GLU A 93 10.81 4.25 3.05
C GLU A 93 11.48 5.59 3.40
N LEU A 94 10.80 6.71 3.17
CA LEU A 94 11.30 8.03 3.58
C LEU A 94 11.56 8.12 5.09
N ARG A 95 10.71 7.50 5.91
CA ARG A 95 10.89 7.48 7.36
C ARG A 95 12.13 6.69 7.75
N ASP A 96 12.35 5.54 7.13
CA ASP A 96 13.52 4.70 7.38
C ASP A 96 14.80 5.42 6.96
N GLU A 97 14.80 6.08 5.80
CA GLU A 97 15.93 6.87 5.31
C GLU A 97 16.26 8.04 6.25
N VAL A 98 15.25 8.76 6.75
CA VAL A 98 15.43 9.80 7.77
C VAL A 98 16.01 9.23 9.07
N GLY A 99 15.61 8.01 9.45
CA GLY A 99 16.19 7.28 10.58
C GLY A 99 17.68 7.04 10.40
N GLN A 100 18.08 6.50 9.23
CA GLN A 100 19.49 6.23 8.91
C GLN A 100 20.34 7.50 8.89
N LEU A 101 19.83 8.58 8.32
CA LEU A 101 20.51 9.88 8.32
C LEU A 101 20.71 10.42 9.74
N ARG A 102 19.70 10.32 10.62
CA ARG A 102 19.82 10.77 12.01
C ARG A 102 20.89 9.98 12.76
N THR A 103 20.93 8.66 12.58
CA THR A 103 21.97 7.80 13.16
C THR A 103 23.35 8.22 12.66
N SER A 104 23.49 8.39 11.34
CA SER A 104 24.76 8.79 10.71
C SER A 104 25.24 10.16 11.22
N VAL A 105 24.35 11.13 11.38
CA VAL A 105 24.67 12.45 11.94
C VAL A 105 25.09 12.36 13.41
N SER A 106 24.44 11.50 14.20
CA SER A 106 24.84 11.26 15.60
C SER A 106 26.25 10.71 15.68
N GLU A 107 26.56 9.68 14.89
CA GLU A 107 27.88 9.06 14.85
C GLU A 107 28.97 10.04 14.43
N LEU A 108 28.68 10.90 13.45
CA LEU A 108 29.61 11.95 13.02
C LEU A 108 29.86 12.97 14.14
N ARG A 109 28.82 13.38 14.86
CA ARG A 109 28.96 14.28 16.02
C ARG A 109 29.81 13.66 17.13
N ASP A 110 29.59 12.39 17.45
CA ASP A 110 30.35 11.67 18.48
C ASP A 110 31.83 11.49 18.09
N ARG A 111 32.12 11.33 16.79
CA ARG A 111 33.50 11.29 16.28
C ARG A 111 34.16 12.66 16.36
N LEU A 112 33.44 13.73 16.04
CA LEU A 112 33.97 15.10 16.11
C LEU A 112 34.32 15.48 17.56
N ALA A 113 33.43 15.21 18.51
CA ALA A 113 33.66 15.49 19.93
C ALA A 113 34.91 14.78 20.48
N ARG A 114 35.22 13.57 20.00
CA ARG A 114 36.44 12.84 20.35
C ARG A 114 37.70 13.52 19.81
N LEU A 115 37.66 14.06 18.60
CA LEU A 115 38.79 14.77 17.99
C LEU A 115 39.04 16.13 18.64
N GLU A 116 37.98 16.85 19.00
CA GLU A 116 38.08 18.16 19.67
C GLU A 116 38.57 18.05 21.13
N SER A 117 38.60 16.84 21.71
CA SER A 117 39.07 16.58 23.07
C SER A 117 40.56 16.23 23.19
N GLN A 118 41.31 16.23 22.09
CA GLN A 118 42.77 16.04 22.02
C GLN A 118 43.50 17.37 21.86
#